data_AF-A0A914LGU7-F1
#
_entry.id   AF-A0A914LGU7-F1
#
_cell.length_a   1.000
_cell.length_b   1.000
_cell.length_c   1.000
_cell.angle_alpha   90.00
_cell.angle_beta   90.00
_cell.angle_gamma   90.00
#
_symmetry.space_group_name_H-M   'P 1'
#
loop_
_entity.id
_entity.type
_entity.pdbx_description
1 polymer ?
#
loop_
_entity_poly.entity_id
_entity_poly.type
_entity_poly.pdbx_seq_one_letter_code
_entity_poly.pdbx_strand_id
1 'polypeptide(L)'
;MESNTTLPVNIGNPEEYSILEFAKIVKNLIGGNSKIIHTEKMTDDPQKRRPDITRAKEFLGWEPKVQMIEGLHKTIEYFKGELEQEKLLNN
;
A
#
# COMPACT_ATOMS: atom_id res chain seq x y z
N MET A 1 8.12 -22.00 20.13
CA MET A 1 8.62 -21.38 18.88
C MET A 1 8.75 -22.51 17.87
N GLU A 2 7.71 -22.75 17.10
CA GLU A 2 7.64 -23.83 16.11
C GLU A 2 7.57 -23.17 14.73
N SER A 3 8.73 -22.76 14.21
CA SER A 3 8.86 -22.26 12.84
C SER A 3 9.88 -23.12 12.14
N ASN A 4 9.57 -23.57 10.93
CA ASN A 4 10.49 -24.33 10.07
C ASN A 4 11.65 -23.46 9.52
N THR A 5 11.72 -22.18 9.89
CA THR A 5 12.81 -21.28 9.52
C THR A 5 13.11 -20.25 10.62
N THR A 6 14.40 -19.98 10.86
CA THR A 6 14.90 -18.95 11.78
C THR A 6 15.46 -17.73 11.05
N LEU A 7 15.49 -17.76 9.71
CA LEU A 7 15.99 -16.66 8.89
C LEU A 7 14.89 -15.61 8.68
N PRO A 8 15.24 -14.33 8.46
CA PRO A 8 14.28 -13.32 8.07
C PRO A 8 13.51 -13.70 6.80
N VAL A 9 12.20 -13.45 6.80
CA VAL A 9 11.29 -13.70 5.69
C VAL A 9 10.61 -12.39 5.33
N ASN A 10 10.70 -11.98 4.05
CA ASN A 10 10.00 -10.80 3.55
C ASN A 10 8.50 -11.10 3.43
N ILE A 11 7.67 -10.23 3.99
CA ILE A 11 6.20 -10.26 3.86
C ILE A 11 5.78 -8.98 3.16
N GLY A 12 5.24 -9.11 1.95
CA GLY A 12 4.82 -7.96 1.15
C GLY A 12 4.24 -8.39 -0.18
N ASN A 13 3.79 -7.41 -0.97
CA ASN A 13 3.31 -7.63 -2.32
C ASN A 13 4.45 -7.38 -3.33
N PRO A 14 4.81 -8.36 -4.19
CA PRO A 14 5.88 -8.20 -5.18
C PRO A 14 5.45 -7.39 -6.41
N GLU A 15 4.17 -7.01 -6.50
CA GLU A 15 3.65 -6.08 -7.49
C GLU A 15 4.20 -4.67 -7.24
N GLU A 16 4.77 -4.06 -8.28
CA GLU A 16 5.51 -2.81 -8.17
C GLU A 16 4.85 -1.72 -9.02
N TYR A 17 4.80 -0.51 -8.46
CA TYR A 17 4.25 0.68 -9.08
C TYR A 17 5.19 1.86 -8.83
N SER A 18 5.32 2.77 -9.81
CA SER A 18 5.91 4.08 -9.54
C SER A 18 4.99 4.93 -8.67
N ILE A 19 5.55 5.90 -7.95
CA ILE A 19 4.77 6.86 -7.16
C ILE A 19 3.77 7.64 -8.03
N LEU A 20 4.14 7.96 -9.28
CA LEU A 20 3.24 8.66 -10.21
C LEU A 20 2.06 7.78 -10.65
N GLU A 21 2.30 6.50 -10.94
CA GLU A 21 1.22 5.54 -11.25
C GLU A 21 0.28 5.37 -10.06
N PHE A 22 0.85 5.17 -8.87
CA PHE A 22 0.07 5.04 -7.64
C PHE A 22 -0.80 6.28 -7.37
N ALA A 23 -0.23 7.49 -7.50
CA ALA A 23 -0.98 8.74 -7.34
C ALA A 23 -2.12 8.88 -8.36
N LYS A 24 -1.91 8.45 -9.61
CA LYS A 24 -2.97 8.43 -10.64
C LYS A 24 -4.07 7.42 -10.31
N ILE A 25 -3.72 6.23 -9.85
CA ILE A 25 -4.67 5.19 -9.44
C ILE A 25 -5.54 5.72 -8.30
N VAL A 26 -4.93 6.22 -7.22
CA VAL A 26 -5.69 6.77 -6.08
C VAL A 26 -6.59 7.92 -6.52
N LYS A 27 -6.08 8.85 -7.33
CA LYS A 27 -6.90 9.96 -7.87
C LYS A 27 -8.09 9.46 -8.68
N ASN A 28 -7.92 8.45 -9.53
CA ASN A 28 -8.99 7.90 -10.34
C ASN A 28 -10.04 7.17 -9.50
N LEU A 29 -9.63 6.44 -8.46
CA LEU A 29 -10.55 5.72 -7.56
C LEU A 29 -11.37 6.66 -6.67
N ILE A 30 -10.77 7.75 -6.19
CA ILE A 30 -11.46 8.75 -5.36
C ILE A 30 -12.33 9.69 -6.21
N GLY A 31 -11.85 10.05 -7.40
CA GLY A 31 -12.44 11.08 -8.24
C GLY A 31 -12.11 12.51 -7.78
N GLY A 32 -12.76 13.51 -8.39
CA GLY A 32 -12.60 14.93 -8.05
C GLY A 32 -11.47 15.65 -8.78
N ASN A 33 -11.15 16.86 -8.31
CA ASN A 33 -10.33 17.85 -9.04
C ASN A 33 -8.92 18.04 -8.47
N SER A 34 -8.47 17.17 -7.56
CA SER A 34 -7.12 17.25 -6.96
C SER A 34 -6.02 17.21 -8.02
N LYS A 35 -4.99 18.04 -7.88
CA LYS A 35 -3.86 18.09 -8.83
C LYS A 35 -2.71 17.23 -8.30
N ILE A 36 -2.01 16.55 -9.21
CA ILE A 36 -0.74 15.88 -8.89
C ILE A 36 0.36 16.94 -9.06
N ILE A 37 1.11 17.21 -8.00
CA ILE A 37 2.20 18.22 -7.97
C ILE A 37 3.49 17.48 -7.60
N HIS A 38 4.57 17.76 -8.33
CA HIS A 38 5.89 17.20 -8.03
C HIS A 38 6.61 18.14 -7.07
N THR A 39 7.10 17.59 -5.96
CA THR A 39 7.89 18.31 -4.96
C THR A 39 9.33 17.84 -4.99
N GLU A 40 10.21 18.54 -4.30
CA GLU A 40 11.60 18.11 -4.15
C GLU A 40 11.69 16.73 -3.47
N LYS A 41 12.65 15.92 -3.92
CA LYS A 41 12.88 14.58 -3.41
C LYS A 41 13.56 14.67 -2.04
N MET A 42 13.18 13.79 -1.11
CA MET A 42 13.97 13.55 0.10
C MET A 42 15.30 12.87 -0.26
N THR A 43 16.41 13.36 0.31
CA THR A 43 17.78 12.91 0.01
C THR A 43 17.96 11.39 0.13
N ASP A 44 17.33 10.77 1.14
CA ASP A 44 17.55 9.36 1.48
C ASP A 44 16.42 8.42 1.05
N ASP A 45 15.50 8.86 0.17
CA ASP A 45 14.38 7.99 -0.24
C ASP A 45 14.85 6.90 -1.23
N PRO A 46 14.68 5.60 -0.89
CA PRO A 46 14.96 4.49 -1.80
C PRO A 46 14.22 4.64 -3.12
N GLN A 47 14.94 4.55 -4.23
CA GLN A 47 14.36 4.73 -5.56
C GLN A 47 13.47 3.56 -6.02
N LYS A 48 13.62 2.38 -5.40
CA LYS A 48 12.93 1.15 -5.77
C LYS A 48 12.67 0.30 -4.54
N ARG A 49 11.48 -0.29 -4.44
CA ARG A 49 11.13 -1.25 -3.37
C ARG A 49 10.22 -2.34 -3.93
N ARG A 50 10.76 -3.55 -4.09
CA ARG A 50 10.03 -4.74 -4.52
C ARG A 50 10.49 -5.95 -3.69
N PRO A 51 9.67 -6.47 -2.78
CA PRO A 51 10.07 -7.58 -1.93
C PRO A 51 10.19 -8.88 -2.73
N ASP A 52 11.30 -9.59 -2.56
CA ASP A 52 11.39 -11.01 -2.94
C ASP A 52 10.73 -11.86 -1.85
N ILE A 53 9.61 -12.50 -2.20
CA ILE A 53 8.78 -13.30 -1.28
C ILE A 53 8.99 -14.82 -1.44
N THR A 54 10.06 -15.26 -2.10
CA THR A 54 10.36 -16.69 -2.33
C THR A 54 10.33 -17.49 -1.03
N ARG A 55 11.00 -17.00 0.03
CA ARG A 55 10.99 -17.65 1.36
C ARG A 55 9.61 -17.75 2.00
N ALA A 56 8.76 -16.75 1.78
CA ALA A 56 7.41 -16.77 2.35
C ALA A 56 6.54 -17.84 1.68
N LYS A 57 6.69 -18.00 0.35
CA LYS A 57 6.01 -19.07 -0.39
C LYS A 57 6.52 -20.44 0.01
N GLU A 58 7.84 -20.64 0.05
CA GLU A 58 8.45 -21.95 0.27
C GLU A 58 8.33 -22.44 1.72
N PHE A 59 8.60 -21.57 2.70
CA PHE A 59 8.67 -21.99 4.10
C PHE A 59 7.38 -21.78 4.87
N LEU A 60 6.55 -20.82 4.46
CA LEU A 60 5.31 -20.50 5.15
C LEU A 60 4.06 -20.88 4.35
N GLY A 61 4.20 -21.27 3.08
CA GLY A 61 3.06 -21.46 2.19
C GLY A 61 2.24 -20.18 2.00
N TRP A 62 2.87 -19.01 2.20
CA TRP A 62 2.20 -17.72 2.24
C TRP A 62 2.47 -16.90 0.98
N GLU A 63 1.43 -16.24 0.49
CA GLU A 63 1.51 -15.18 -0.52
C GLU A 63 0.34 -14.19 -0.34
N PRO A 64 0.48 -12.92 -0.77
CA PRO A 64 -0.62 -11.97 -0.72
C PRO A 64 -1.75 -12.42 -1.64
N LYS A 65 -2.99 -12.42 -1.11
CA LYS A 65 -4.19 -12.85 -1.84
C LYS A 65 -5.08 -11.69 -2.29
N VAL A 66 -4.90 -10.52 -1.70
CA VAL A 66 -5.70 -9.32 -1.97
C VAL A 66 -4.95 -8.45 -2.96
N GLN A 67 -5.60 -8.09 -4.06
CA GLN A 67 -5.02 -7.20 -5.07
C GLN A 67 -4.93 -5.76 -4.55
N MET A 68 -3.97 -4.99 -5.05
CA MET A 68 -3.72 -3.61 -4.60
C MET A 68 -4.98 -2.73 -4.74
N ILE A 69 -5.69 -2.82 -5.87
CA ILE A 69 -6.92 -2.07 -6.13
C ILE A 69 -8.03 -2.42 -5.13
N GLU A 70 -8.20 -3.71 -4.81
CA GLU A 70 -9.20 -4.14 -3.82
C GLU A 70 -8.88 -3.56 -2.42
N GLY A 71 -7.60 -3.60 -2.02
CA GLY A 71 -7.13 -2.99 -0.78
C GLY A 71 -7.36 -1.48 -0.74
N LEU A 72 -7.12 -0.77 -1.85
CA LEU A 72 -7.38 0.66 -1.96
C LEU A 72 -8.86 1.00 -1.80
N HIS A 73 -9.78 0.23 -2.38
CA HIS A 73 -11.22 0.46 -2.20
C HIS A 73 -11.63 0.42 -0.73
N LYS A 74 -11.20 -0.60 0.00
CA LYS A 74 -11.47 -0.74 1.46
C LYS A 74 -10.84 0.40 2.26
N THR A 75 -9.65 0.82 1.86
CA THR A 75 -8.92 1.93 2.51
C THR A 75 -9.65 3.27 2.29
N ILE A 76 -10.13 3.52 1.08
CA ILE A 76 -10.90 4.72 0.74
C ILE A 76 -12.22 4.75 1.53
N GLU A 77 -12.92 3.62 1.63
CA GLU A 77 -14.15 3.51 2.42
C GLU A 77 -13.91 3.83 3.90
N TYR A 78 -12.86 3.26 4.49
CA TYR A 78 -12.46 3.57 5.87
C TYR A 78 -12.25 5.08 6.08
N PHE A 79 -11.42 5.72 5.25
CA PHE A 79 -11.14 7.15 5.41
C PHE A 79 -12.34 8.06 5.14
N LYS A 80 -13.30 7.65 4.31
CA LYS A 80 -14.58 8.37 4.19
C LYS A 80 -15.33 8.38 5.53
N GLY A 81 -15.40 7.23 6.20
CA GLY A 81 -16.02 7.11 7.52
C GLY A 81 -15.32 7.95 8.59
N GLU A 82 -13.99 7.93 8.63
CA GLU A 82 -13.21 8.74 9.60
C GLU A 82 -13.45 10.25 9.40
N LEU A 83 -13.47 10.73 8.15
CA LEU A 83 -13.73 12.13 7.83
C LEU A 83 -15.18 12.56 8.15
N GLU A 84 -16.15 11.65 8.03
CA GLU A 84 -17.52 11.91 8.44
C GLU A 84 -17.63 12.03 9.96
N GLN A 85 -16.97 11.13 10.71
CA GLN A 85 -16.93 11.19 12.17
C GLN A 85 -16.23 12.46 12.67
N GLU A 86 -15.10 12.83 12.07
CA GLU A 86 -14.39 14.07 12.42
C GLU A 86 -15.27 15.30 12.22
N LYS A 87 -16.04 15.37 11.11
CA LYS A 87 -16.99 16.47 10.88
C LYS A 87 -18.10 16.50 11.92
N LEU A 88 -18.57 15.35 12.41
CA LEU A 88 -19.61 15.29 13.43
C LEU A 88 -19.09 15.75 14.81
N LEU A 89 -17.81 15.48 15.12
CA LEU A 89 -17.18 15.87 16.38
C LEU A 89 -16.77 17.36 16.43
N ASN A 90 -16.54 17.97 15.27
CA ASN A 90 -16.11 19.36 15.13
C ASN A 90 -17.27 20.35 14.88
N ASN A 91 -18.52 19.87 14.89
CA ASN A 91 -19.75 20.68 14.84
C ASN A 91 -20.47 20.66 16.19
#